data_AF-A0A520XYH9-F1
#
_entry.id   AF-A0A520XYH9-F1
#
_cell.length_a   1.000
_cell.length_b   1.000
_cell.length_c   1.000
_cell.angle_alpha   90.00
_cell.angle_beta   90.00
_cell.angle_gamma   90.00
#
_symmetry.space_group_name_H-M   'P 1'
#
loop_
_entity.id
_entity.type
_entity.pdbx_description
1 polymer ?
#
loop_
_entity_poly.entity_id
_entity_poly.type
_entity_poly.pdbx_seq_one_letter_code
_entity_poly.pdbx_strand_id
1 'polypeptide(L)'
;MKAMNSPPMSIPKNRLLSTVASGAGTFGCGGAGPGSSVAVGAGGSTLSTSLGAASQGRRSKSVDIVIHRRFHRRQPWAHRPITGLRTAFPRDFWDDLAMAGRIFPGAVAPGRTHRKHIEGDGTPEFAAAGAELHHMNLGPGAKAVAEFEAAGLRLPNLEAIRDHRQDRVKQQLRERGYDGIIVMDPLNIRYLTDTTNMQIWVMHNASRYAFMSADGYTVLWDYENCEFLGGHNPRIDEVRHAIGSTYFLAGPRFHEISQRWADDIHAVIAEHCGPNARIAVDQVNYLEGTMLAGLGVTIERGQEAMERARLIKSADEIDAMRCAGVACVSAMDEMRQTVVPGMTETEAWSMLHAGNIKRGGEWIETQILASGPRTNPWFQEASSRVMEDGDILAYDTDLVGAYGMMIDISRSWILGDKPAAPAHQHVFDLALEQINRNMELLRPGVTLYELTHNAWTPPVDQYRHYSVLFHGVGQCDEWPDVYFPHAWEDWGQEYALEPGVVMTVEAFVGSRSGGQGIKLEEQVVITEDGCDLVAHYPLDL
;
A
#
# COMPACT_ATOMS: atom_id res chain seq x y z
N MET A 1 29.56 -48.09 2.88
CA MET A 1 30.53 -48.47 3.94
C MET A 1 31.22 -47.21 4.44
N LYS A 2 31.36 -46.99 5.77
CA LYS A 2 32.17 -45.95 6.46
C LYS A 2 31.91 -44.48 6.04
N ALA A 3 31.43 -43.54 6.84
CA ALA A 3 31.37 -43.34 8.30
C ALA A 3 32.72 -43.14 9.02
N MET A 4 33.03 -41.88 9.36
CA MET A 4 33.92 -41.33 10.41
C MET A 4 33.51 -39.84 10.52
N ASN A 5 32.81 -39.32 11.53
CA ASN A 5 33.08 -39.17 12.98
C ASN A 5 34.35 -38.36 13.35
N SER A 6 34.11 -37.13 13.84
CA SER A 6 35.02 -36.31 14.66
C SER A 6 34.23 -35.72 15.85
N PRO A 7 34.81 -35.58 17.05
CA PRO A 7 34.07 -35.34 18.31
C PRO A 7 33.88 -33.85 18.67
N PRO A 8 32.96 -33.52 19.61
CA PRO A 8 32.67 -32.15 20.02
C PRO A 8 33.67 -31.60 21.05
N MET A 9 33.98 -30.29 20.98
CA MET A 9 34.76 -29.59 22.02
C MET A 9 33.88 -29.05 23.15
N SER A 10 34.47 -29.02 24.35
CA SER A 10 33.79 -28.83 25.64
C SER A 10 33.67 -27.37 26.08
N ILE A 11 32.52 -27.03 26.68
CA ILE A 11 32.24 -25.78 27.40
C ILE A 11 32.98 -25.77 28.76
N PRO A 12 33.66 -24.66 29.14
CA PRO A 12 33.95 -24.33 30.53
C PRO A 12 32.85 -23.42 31.13
N LYS A 13 32.27 -23.83 32.27
CA LYS A 13 31.50 -22.94 33.16
C LYS A 13 32.40 -22.47 34.33
N ASN A 14 31.97 -21.38 34.98
CA ASN A 14 32.56 -20.67 36.13
C ASN A 14 33.47 -19.49 35.72
N ARG A 15 33.46 -18.35 36.41
CA ARG A 15 32.84 -18.02 37.72
C ARG A 15 32.50 -16.52 37.82
N LEU A 16 31.58 -16.17 38.73
CA LEU A 16 31.35 -14.77 39.11
C LEU A 16 32.62 -14.12 39.67
N LEU A 17 32.78 -12.81 39.44
CA LEU A 17 33.24 -11.88 40.47
C LEU A 17 32.65 -10.49 40.23
N SER A 18 32.03 -9.94 41.26
CA SER A 18 31.49 -8.58 41.34
C SER A 18 32.57 -7.57 41.65
N THR A 19 32.54 -6.39 41.02
CA THR A 19 33.03 -5.17 41.70
C THR A 19 32.13 -3.98 41.40
N VAL A 20 31.65 -3.33 42.46
CA VAL A 20 30.98 -2.03 42.41
C VAL A 20 32.04 -0.94 42.42
N ALA A 21 31.93 0.06 41.56
CA ALA A 21 32.70 1.29 41.64
C ALA A 21 31.80 2.49 41.34
N SER A 22 31.22 3.06 42.40
CA SER A 22 30.52 4.33 42.37
C SER A 22 31.49 5.49 42.10
N GLY A 23 31.19 6.35 41.13
CA GLY A 23 31.93 7.59 40.85
C GLY A 23 30.99 8.78 40.74
N ALA A 24 30.49 9.27 41.88
CA ALA A 24 29.72 10.51 41.91
C ALA A 24 30.66 11.71 41.87
N GLY A 25 30.44 12.62 40.91
CA GLY A 25 31.15 13.89 40.79
C GLY A 25 30.16 15.04 40.58
N THR A 26 29.68 15.64 41.66
CA THR A 26 28.99 16.92 41.65
C THR A 26 29.96 18.08 41.87
N PHE A 27 29.53 19.29 41.50
CA PHE A 27 30.12 20.64 41.62
C PHE A 27 30.37 21.30 40.23
N GLY A 28 29.82 22.48 39.94
CA GLY A 28 28.91 23.31 40.75
C GLY A 28 28.30 24.48 39.98
N CYS A 29 27.33 25.16 40.61
CA CYS A 29 26.65 26.33 40.05
C CYS A 29 27.42 27.64 40.27
N GLY A 30 27.20 28.62 39.38
CA GLY A 30 27.57 30.04 39.53
C GLY A 30 27.78 30.69 38.15
N GLY A 31 27.27 31.88 37.84
CA GLY A 31 26.43 32.82 38.59
C GLY A 31 25.77 33.83 37.61
N ALA A 32 24.94 34.75 38.10
CA ALA A 32 24.03 35.54 37.26
C ALA A 32 24.40 37.03 37.06
N GLY A 33 24.18 37.52 35.83
CA GLY A 33 23.85 38.93 35.48
C GLY A 33 24.98 39.98 35.45
N PRO A 34 24.67 41.27 35.21
CA PRO A 34 23.50 41.81 34.48
C PRO A 34 23.77 43.04 33.56
N GLY A 35 22.78 43.46 32.75
CA GLY A 35 22.67 44.80 32.11
C GLY A 35 23.16 44.91 30.65
N SER A 36 22.68 45.86 29.80
CA SER A 36 21.59 46.84 29.96
C SER A 36 21.20 47.57 28.65
N SER A 37 19.89 47.55 28.29
CA SER A 37 18.99 48.69 27.95
C SER A 37 19.13 49.63 26.72
N VAL A 38 17.95 50.08 26.22
CA VAL A 38 17.59 51.24 25.32
C VAL A 38 17.72 50.95 23.79
N ALA A 39 16.83 51.34 22.83
CA ALA A 39 15.54 52.10 22.78
C ALA A 39 14.54 51.42 21.76
N VAL A 40 13.19 51.52 21.78
CA VAL A 40 12.15 52.58 21.57
C VAL A 40 11.71 52.85 20.12
N GLY A 41 10.39 52.73 19.86
CA GLY A 41 9.69 53.15 18.61
C GLY A 41 8.54 52.21 18.20
N ALA A 42 7.44 52.07 18.93
CA ALA A 42 6.27 52.98 19.02
C ALA A 42 5.38 53.02 17.76
N GLY A 43 4.15 52.49 17.86
CA GLY A 43 3.11 52.53 16.82
C GLY A 43 1.99 51.54 17.12
N GLY A 44 0.93 51.96 17.79
CA GLY A 44 -0.16 51.07 18.21
C GLY A 44 -1.53 51.50 17.68
N SER A 45 -2.48 50.56 17.66
CA SER A 45 -3.90 50.85 17.65
C SER A 45 -4.64 49.86 18.56
N THR A 46 -5.33 50.40 19.55
CA THR A 46 -6.13 49.66 20.52
C THR A 46 -7.55 49.46 20.02
N LEU A 47 -8.16 48.33 20.33
CA LEU A 47 -9.58 48.30 20.69
C LEU A 47 -9.78 47.39 21.90
N SER A 48 -10.47 47.92 22.90
CA SER A 48 -10.70 47.26 24.18
C SER A 48 -12.07 46.60 24.22
N THR A 49 -12.20 45.53 24.99
CA THR A 49 -13.27 45.47 25.99
C THR A 49 -12.88 44.57 27.15
N SER A 50 -13.03 45.11 28.36
CA SER A 50 -13.03 44.38 29.62
C SER A 50 -14.41 43.70 29.81
N LEU A 51 -14.76 42.93 30.84
CA LEU A 51 -14.31 42.82 32.24
C LEU A 51 -15.01 41.57 32.84
N GLY A 52 -14.48 40.89 33.85
CA GLY A 52 -15.31 39.91 34.62
C GLY A 52 -14.55 38.77 35.30
N ALA A 53 -14.18 38.97 36.57
CA ALA A 53 -13.36 38.04 37.36
C ALA A 53 -14.13 36.84 37.97
N ALA A 54 -13.34 35.97 38.65
CA ALA A 54 -13.73 35.02 39.71
C ALA A 54 -14.31 33.64 39.29
N SER A 55 -14.04 32.53 40.00
CA SER A 55 -13.01 32.24 41.03
C SER A 55 -12.79 30.72 41.21
N GLN A 56 -11.66 30.40 41.85
CA GLN A 56 -11.18 29.11 42.35
C GLN A 56 -12.17 27.93 42.51
N GLY A 57 -11.72 26.76 42.02
CA GLY A 57 -11.52 25.61 42.91
C GLY A 57 -12.50 24.45 42.84
N ARG A 58 -12.10 23.36 42.15
CA ARG A 58 -12.51 21.98 42.50
C ARG A 58 -11.32 21.03 42.41
N ARG A 59 -11.11 20.25 43.47
CA ARG A 59 -10.08 19.21 43.55
C ARG A 59 -10.43 18.06 42.61
N SER A 60 -9.46 17.56 41.86
CA SER A 60 -9.57 16.25 41.22
C SER A 60 -9.71 15.17 42.31
N LYS A 61 -10.65 14.24 42.11
CA LYS A 61 -10.67 12.98 42.85
C LYS A 61 -10.00 11.93 41.97
N SER A 62 -8.93 11.34 42.48
CA SER A 62 -8.40 10.08 41.95
C SER A 62 -9.47 9.00 42.04
N VAL A 63 -9.59 8.19 40.99
CA VAL A 63 -10.42 6.97 40.99
C VAL A 63 -9.47 5.79 41.01
N ASP A 64 -9.32 5.16 42.17
CA ASP A 64 -8.56 3.93 42.31
C ASP A 64 -9.35 2.77 41.70
N ILE A 65 -8.85 2.20 40.60
CA ILE A 65 -9.45 1.01 39.97
C ILE A 65 -8.95 -0.23 40.71
N VAL A 66 -9.79 -0.78 41.59
CA VAL A 66 -9.53 -2.03 42.31
C VAL A 66 -9.80 -3.22 41.40
N ILE A 67 -8.75 -3.85 40.86
CA ILE A 67 -8.87 -5.08 40.06
C ILE A 67 -9.02 -6.29 40.99
N HIS A 68 -10.26 -6.73 41.22
CA HIS A 68 -10.53 -8.00 41.89
C HIS A 68 -10.44 -9.18 40.90
N ARG A 69 -9.31 -9.92 40.95
CA ARG A 69 -9.23 -11.26 40.35
C ARG A 69 -10.18 -12.23 41.07
N ARG A 70 -11.09 -12.88 40.34
CA ARG A 70 -11.68 -14.17 40.75
C ARG A 70 -11.70 -15.17 39.60
N PHE A 71 -10.95 -16.25 39.78
CA PHE A 71 -11.09 -17.49 39.01
C PHE A 71 -12.45 -18.13 39.31
N HIS A 72 -13.16 -18.63 38.30
CA HIS A 72 -14.06 -19.78 38.47
C HIS A 72 -13.95 -20.76 37.30
N ARG A 73 -14.25 -22.03 37.60
CA ARG A 73 -13.90 -23.20 36.79
C ARG A 73 -14.94 -23.51 35.71
N ARG A 74 -14.49 -24.15 34.62
CA ARG A 74 -15.30 -24.88 33.64
C ARG A 74 -16.09 -26.03 34.31
N GLN A 75 -17.27 -26.36 33.77
CA GLN A 75 -17.75 -27.71 33.38
C GLN A 75 -19.14 -27.56 32.69
N PRO A 76 -19.61 -28.54 31.88
CA PRO A 76 -20.48 -28.29 30.73
C PRO A 76 -21.97 -28.56 30.96
N TRP A 77 -22.80 -28.15 30.00
CA TRP A 77 -24.20 -28.55 29.90
C TRP A 77 -24.47 -29.32 28.61
N ALA A 78 -25.28 -30.38 28.74
CA ALA A 78 -25.45 -31.42 27.73
C ALA A 78 -26.67 -31.18 26.81
N HIS A 79 -26.62 -31.80 25.63
CA HIS A 79 -27.75 -31.85 24.70
C HIS A 79 -28.98 -32.55 25.31
N ARG A 80 -30.16 -31.99 25.03
CA ARG A 80 -31.42 -32.74 24.95
C ARG A 80 -32.21 -32.26 23.72
N PRO A 81 -32.78 -33.17 22.91
CA PRO A 81 -33.63 -32.79 21.78
C PRO A 81 -35.04 -32.45 22.26
N ILE A 82 -35.69 -31.47 21.62
CA ILE A 82 -37.12 -31.20 21.79
C ILE A 82 -37.84 -31.78 20.57
N THR A 83 -38.63 -32.82 20.81
CA THR A 83 -39.54 -33.40 19.82
C THR A 83 -40.93 -32.77 19.91
N GLY A 84 -41.47 -32.36 18.77
CA GLY A 84 -42.92 -32.38 18.53
C GLY A 84 -43.66 -31.06 18.62
N LEU A 85 -43.97 -30.49 17.45
CA LEU A 85 -45.32 -30.01 17.11
C LEU A 85 -45.45 -29.99 15.58
N ARG A 86 -46.55 -30.56 15.08
CA ARG A 86 -46.84 -30.74 13.64
C ARG A 86 -48.21 -30.12 13.34
N THR A 87 -48.38 -29.66 12.10
CA THR A 87 -49.63 -29.14 11.49
C THR A 87 -50.12 -27.78 12.04
N ALA A 88 -50.70 -26.89 11.25
CA ALA A 88 -51.20 -27.01 9.87
C ALA A 88 -51.04 -25.71 9.04
N PHE A 89 -50.82 -25.84 7.73
CA PHE A 89 -51.29 -24.89 6.69
C PHE A 89 -51.63 -25.67 5.40
N PRO A 90 -52.56 -25.18 4.54
CA PRO A 90 -53.11 -25.94 3.40
C PRO A 90 -52.16 -26.12 2.22
N ARG A 91 -52.58 -26.91 1.22
CA ARG A 91 -51.71 -27.58 0.25
C ARG A 91 -51.73 -26.99 -1.17
N ASP A 92 -52.29 -25.80 -1.32
CA ASP A 92 -52.86 -25.33 -2.60
C ASP A 92 -52.10 -24.12 -3.19
N PHE A 93 -50.80 -23.98 -2.88
CA PHE A 93 -49.95 -22.85 -3.32
C PHE A 93 -48.93 -23.22 -4.42
N TRP A 94 -48.86 -24.49 -4.84
CA TRP A 94 -47.79 -24.98 -5.71
C TRP A 94 -48.20 -25.32 -7.15
N ASP A 95 -49.49 -25.25 -7.50
CA ASP A 95 -49.99 -25.70 -8.80
C ASP A 95 -50.01 -24.59 -9.90
N ASP A 96 -49.86 -23.31 -9.54
CA ASP A 96 -49.92 -22.18 -10.49
C ASP A 96 -48.59 -21.85 -11.21
N LEU A 97 -47.47 -22.51 -10.84
CA LEU A 97 -46.15 -22.28 -11.46
C LEU A 97 -45.80 -23.30 -12.58
N ALA A 98 -46.71 -24.19 -12.94
CA ALA A 98 -46.47 -25.29 -13.88
C ALA A 98 -47.08 -25.10 -15.29
N MET A 99 -47.69 -23.94 -15.60
CA MET A 99 -48.52 -23.74 -16.80
C MET A 99 -48.10 -22.58 -17.74
N ALA A 100 -46.79 -22.39 -17.92
CA ALA A 100 -46.21 -21.80 -19.14
C ALA A 100 -44.74 -22.23 -19.26
N GLY A 101 -44.20 -22.70 -20.39
CA GLY A 101 -44.76 -22.86 -21.74
C GLY A 101 -43.61 -23.04 -22.72
N ARG A 102 -43.22 -24.30 -23.00
CA ARG A 102 -42.00 -24.71 -23.74
C ARG A 102 -41.82 -24.04 -25.12
N ILE A 103 -40.59 -23.66 -25.49
CA ILE A 103 -40.12 -23.52 -26.89
C ILE A 103 -38.70 -24.15 -27.03
N PHE A 104 -38.35 -24.56 -28.26
CA PHE A 104 -37.29 -25.49 -28.70
C PHE A 104 -35.84 -24.95 -28.69
N PRO A 105 -34.81 -25.82 -28.84
CA PRO A 105 -33.40 -25.44 -28.85
C PRO A 105 -32.94 -24.90 -30.22
N GLY A 106 -31.98 -23.97 -30.23
CA GLY A 106 -31.33 -23.51 -31.45
C GLY A 106 -30.16 -22.55 -31.22
N ALA A 107 -29.07 -22.79 -31.97
CA ALA A 107 -27.96 -21.89 -32.30
C ALA A 107 -27.25 -21.11 -31.16
N VAL A 108 -25.94 -21.34 -31.03
CA VAL A 108 -25.01 -20.39 -30.42
C VAL A 108 -24.98 -19.13 -31.28
N ALA A 109 -25.46 -18.00 -30.75
CA ALA A 109 -25.40 -16.70 -31.39
C ALA A 109 -24.18 -15.90 -30.88
N PRO A 110 -23.44 -15.19 -31.76
CA PRO A 110 -22.27 -14.42 -31.35
C PRO A 110 -22.65 -13.07 -30.71
N GLY A 111 -21.92 -12.66 -29.68
CA GLY A 111 -21.91 -11.30 -29.15
C GLY A 111 -23.16 -10.91 -28.34
N ARG A 112 -23.14 -11.15 -27.03
CA ARG A 112 -23.94 -10.36 -26.10
C ARG A 112 -23.36 -8.94 -26.08
N THR A 113 -24.04 -7.98 -26.69
CA THR A 113 -23.82 -6.57 -26.38
C THR A 113 -24.39 -6.30 -25.00
N HIS A 114 -23.56 -6.40 -23.96
CA HIS A 114 -23.96 -6.03 -22.61
C HIS A 114 -24.35 -4.54 -22.61
N ARG A 115 -25.58 -4.26 -22.15
CA ARG A 115 -26.08 -2.89 -22.08
C ARG A 115 -25.50 -2.30 -20.81
N LYS A 116 -24.53 -1.38 -20.94
CA LYS A 116 -24.00 -0.64 -19.79
C LYS A 116 -25.14 -0.11 -18.93
N HIS A 117 -25.18 -0.50 -17.66
CA HIS A 117 -26.07 0.09 -16.68
C HIS A 117 -25.23 0.91 -15.71
N ILE A 118 -25.04 2.18 -16.07
CA ILE A 118 -24.53 3.20 -15.15
C ILE A 118 -25.79 3.93 -14.67
N GLU A 119 -26.17 3.74 -13.41
CA GLU A 119 -27.21 4.55 -12.78
C GLU A 119 -26.71 6.00 -12.72
N GLY A 120 -27.57 6.96 -13.04
CA GLY A 120 -27.19 8.37 -13.16
C GLY A 120 -28.39 9.26 -13.41
N ASP A 121 -28.28 10.55 -13.05
CA ASP A 121 -29.41 11.50 -13.11
C ASP A 121 -29.78 11.95 -14.53
N GLY A 122 -28.98 11.57 -15.53
CA GLY A 122 -29.20 11.89 -16.95
C GLY A 122 -28.86 13.33 -17.32
N THR A 123 -28.21 14.10 -16.44
CA THR A 123 -27.80 15.48 -16.73
C THR A 123 -26.62 15.53 -17.71
N PRO A 124 -26.48 16.61 -18.51
CA PRO A 124 -25.28 16.86 -19.31
C PRO A 124 -24.00 16.87 -18.46
N GLU A 125 -24.08 17.40 -17.24
CA GLU A 125 -22.98 17.48 -16.28
C GLU A 125 -22.48 16.08 -15.86
N PHE A 126 -23.40 15.17 -15.50
CA PHE A 126 -23.07 13.78 -15.18
C PHE A 126 -22.45 13.04 -16.39
N ALA A 127 -23.03 13.24 -17.58
CA ALA A 127 -22.53 12.62 -18.81
C ALA A 127 -21.10 13.10 -19.15
N ALA A 128 -20.83 14.40 -19.05
CA ALA A 128 -19.51 14.98 -19.28
C ALA A 128 -18.48 14.52 -18.22
N ALA A 129 -18.89 14.44 -16.95
CA ALA A 129 -18.06 13.98 -15.84
C ALA A 129 -17.61 12.52 -16.02
N GLY A 130 -18.43 11.66 -16.61
CA GLY A 130 -18.06 10.28 -16.97
C GLY A 130 -17.36 10.12 -18.33
N ALA A 131 -17.17 11.20 -19.08
CA ALA A 131 -16.61 11.18 -20.44
C ALA A 131 -15.45 12.18 -20.60
N GLU A 132 -15.62 13.27 -21.36
CA GLU A 132 -14.52 14.17 -21.73
C GLU A 132 -13.93 14.98 -20.57
N LEU A 133 -14.69 15.19 -19.48
CA LEU A 133 -14.20 15.87 -18.27
C LEU A 133 -13.73 14.89 -17.18
N HIS A 134 -13.82 13.58 -17.42
CA HIS A 134 -13.37 12.58 -16.46
C HIS A 134 -11.86 12.70 -16.21
N HIS A 135 -11.40 12.77 -14.97
CA HIS A 135 -10.00 13.07 -14.64
C HIS A 135 -9.03 12.01 -15.18
N MET A 136 -9.44 10.74 -15.24
CA MET A 136 -8.63 9.67 -15.88
C MET A 136 -8.47 9.84 -17.40
N ASN A 137 -9.36 10.59 -18.07
CA ASN A 137 -9.26 10.92 -19.49
C ASN A 137 -8.46 12.22 -19.70
N LEU A 138 -8.50 13.15 -18.74
CA LEU A 138 -7.65 14.34 -18.73
C LEU A 138 -6.18 14.00 -18.41
N GLY A 139 -5.95 12.97 -17.59
CA GLY A 139 -4.64 12.39 -17.31
C GLY A 139 -3.70 13.31 -16.50
N PRO A 140 -2.38 13.08 -16.56
CA PRO A 140 -1.36 13.81 -15.77
C PRO A 140 -1.24 15.32 -16.05
N GLY A 141 -1.94 15.84 -17.07
CA GLY A 141 -1.92 17.24 -17.45
C GLY A 141 -0.71 17.64 -18.31
N ALA A 142 -0.85 18.78 -19.00
CA ALA A 142 0.07 19.19 -20.08
C ALA A 142 1.53 19.42 -19.63
N LYS A 143 1.78 19.82 -18.37
CA LYS A 143 3.16 19.97 -17.85
C LYS A 143 3.88 18.63 -17.81
N ALA A 144 3.25 17.63 -17.19
CA ALA A 144 3.83 16.30 -17.03
C ALA A 144 4.04 15.62 -18.40
N VAL A 145 3.03 15.70 -19.29
CA VAL A 145 3.15 15.18 -20.66
C VAL A 145 4.33 15.79 -21.42
N ALA A 146 4.54 17.12 -21.32
CA ALA A 146 5.68 17.78 -21.95
C ALA A 146 7.04 17.36 -21.35
N GLU A 147 7.10 17.07 -20.04
CA GLU A 147 8.30 16.51 -19.40
C GLU A 147 8.57 15.07 -19.90
N PHE A 148 7.54 14.24 -20.10
CA PHE A 148 7.67 12.88 -20.64
C PHE A 148 8.13 12.87 -22.11
N GLU A 149 7.56 13.74 -22.93
CA GLU A 149 7.96 13.92 -24.34
C GLU A 149 9.39 14.45 -24.44
N ALA A 150 9.80 15.38 -23.57
CA ALA A 150 11.17 15.89 -23.51
C ALA A 150 12.19 14.82 -23.08
N ALA A 151 11.78 13.87 -22.24
CA ALA A 151 12.55 12.67 -21.89
C ALA A 151 12.56 11.59 -23.02
N GLY A 152 11.84 11.81 -24.12
CA GLY A 152 11.76 10.89 -25.26
C GLY A 152 10.91 9.64 -25.01
N LEU A 153 10.03 9.66 -24.00
CA LEU A 153 9.19 8.52 -23.64
C LEU A 153 8.01 8.33 -24.60
N ARG A 154 7.60 7.07 -24.77
CA ARG A 154 6.29 6.73 -25.36
C ARG A 154 5.22 6.90 -24.29
N LEU A 155 4.13 7.58 -24.62
CA LEU A 155 2.97 7.65 -23.72
C LEU A 155 2.18 6.32 -23.74
N PRO A 156 1.64 5.89 -22.60
CA PRO A 156 0.93 4.61 -22.48
C PRO A 156 -0.44 4.62 -23.18
N ASN A 157 -0.80 3.50 -23.82
CA ASN A 157 -2.17 3.27 -24.27
C ASN A 157 -3.02 2.71 -23.11
N LEU A 158 -3.77 3.59 -22.43
CA LEU A 158 -4.59 3.21 -21.27
C LEU A 158 -5.67 2.15 -21.59
N GLU A 159 -6.17 2.09 -22.82
CA GLU A 159 -7.12 1.04 -23.21
C GLU A 159 -6.43 -0.33 -23.28
N ALA A 160 -5.22 -0.40 -23.83
CA ALA A 160 -4.44 -1.64 -23.85
C ALA A 160 -4.04 -2.11 -22.44
N ILE A 161 -3.73 -1.18 -21.53
CA ILE A 161 -3.53 -1.49 -20.10
C ILE A 161 -4.80 -2.14 -19.53
N ARG A 162 -5.97 -1.51 -19.69
CA ARG A 162 -7.25 -2.00 -19.16
C ARG A 162 -7.61 -3.39 -19.71
N ASP A 163 -7.37 -3.65 -21.00
CA ASP A 163 -7.54 -4.97 -21.61
C ASP A 163 -6.59 -6.02 -20.98
N HIS A 164 -5.28 -5.72 -20.92
CA HIS A 164 -4.27 -6.62 -20.33
C HIS A 164 -4.62 -6.98 -18.89
N ARG A 165 -4.95 -5.99 -18.05
CA ARG A 165 -5.26 -6.21 -16.63
C ARG A 165 -6.46 -7.14 -16.43
N GLN A 166 -7.56 -6.92 -17.16
CA GLN A 166 -8.71 -7.83 -17.08
C GLN A 166 -8.38 -9.22 -17.62
N ASP A 167 -7.61 -9.35 -18.71
CA ASP A 167 -7.16 -10.64 -19.23
C ASP A 167 -6.28 -11.39 -18.23
N ARG A 168 -5.36 -10.70 -17.53
CA ARG A 168 -4.56 -11.25 -16.43
C ARG A 168 -5.42 -11.76 -15.28
N VAL A 169 -6.41 -11.00 -14.82
CA VAL A 169 -7.31 -11.48 -13.75
C VAL A 169 -8.13 -12.67 -14.23
N LYS A 170 -8.75 -12.63 -15.42
CA LYS A 170 -9.49 -13.77 -16.00
C LYS A 170 -8.61 -15.03 -16.11
N GLN A 171 -7.34 -14.88 -16.48
CA GLN A 171 -6.36 -15.98 -16.49
C GLN A 171 -6.16 -16.55 -15.07
N GLN A 172 -5.89 -15.72 -14.07
CA GLN A 172 -5.64 -16.17 -12.69
C GLN A 172 -6.85 -16.86 -12.04
N LEU A 173 -8.09 -16.47 -12.41
CA LEU A 173 -9.31 -17.16 -11.99
C LEU A 173 -9.43 -18.55 -12.64
N ARG A 174 -9.20 -18.63 -13.96
CA ARG A 174 -9.27 -19.91 -14.71
C ARG A 174 -8.24 -20.92 -14.23
N GLU A 175 -7.02 -20.48 -13.95
CA GLU A 175 -5.93 -21.34 -13.44
C GLU A 175 -6.25 -21.96 -12.07
N ARG A 176 -7.09 -21.30 -11.25
CA ARG A 176 -7.51 -21.77 -9.91
C ARG A 176 -8.90 -22.43 -9.89
N GLY A 177 -9.62 -22.39 -11.02
CA GLY A 177 -11.00 -22.84 -11.12
C GLY A 177 -11.95 -22.01 -10.25
N TYR A 178 -11.75 -20.70 -10.21
CA TYR A 178 -12.65 -19.73 -9.57
C TYR A 178 -13.64 -19.19 -10.61
N ASP A 179 -14.90 -19.04 -10.20
CA ASP A 179 -15.99 -18.59 -11.08
C ASP A 179 -16.10 -17.06 -11.14
N GLY A 180 -15.46 -16.37 -10.19
CA GLY A 180 -15.36 -14.91 -10.12
C GLY A 180 -14.48 -14.44 -8.96
N ILE A 181 -14.30 -13.12 -8.86
CA ILE A 181 -13.59 -12.45 -7.77
C ILE A 181 -14.36 -11.22 -7.29
N ILE A 182 -14.34 -11.00 -5.97
CA ILE A 182 -14.70 -9.74 -5.34
C ILE A 182 -13.40 -9.06 -4.90
N VAL A 183 -13.23 -7.79 -5.28
CA VAL A 183 -12.12 -6.94 -4.84
C VAL A 183 -12.64 -5.77 -4.01
N MET A 184 -12.16 -5.65 -2.78
CA MET A 184 -12.41 -4.54 -1.86
C MET A 184 -11.14 -3.76 -1.51
N ASP A 185 -9.96 -4.23 -1.93
CA ASP A 185 -8.74 -3.43 -1.89
C ASP A 185 -8.79 -2.35 -2.99
N PRO A 186 -8.63 -1.04 -2.66
CA PRO A 186 -8.64 0.04 -3.64
C PRO A 186 -7.58 -0.09 -4.73
N LEU A 187 -6.46 -0.78 -4.47
CA LEU A 187 -5.41 -1.05 -5.46
C LEU A 187 -5.86 -2.17 -6.41
N ASN A 188 -6.55 -3.20 -5.91
CA ASN A 188 -7.13 -4.26 -6.75
C ASN A 188 -8.34 -3.77 -7.55
N ILE A 189 -9.18 -2.89 -6.98
CA ILE A 189 -10.24 -2.18 -7.71
C ILE A 189 -9.61 -1.34 -8.82
N ARG A 190 -8.53 -0.59 -8.52
CA ARG A 190 -7.80 0.21 -9.51
C ARG A 190 -7.18 -0.66 -10.60
N TYR A 191 -6.60 -1.80 -10.28
CA TYR A 191 -6.05 -2.72 -11.29
C TYR A 191 -7.16 -3.28 -12.19
N LEU A 192 -8.26 -3.78 -11.61
CA LEU A 192 -9.36 -4.41 -12.33
C LEU A 192 -10.15 -3.44 -13.23
N THR A 193 -10.27 -2.17 -12.82
CA THR A 193 -11.21 -1.21 -13.42
C THR A 193 -10.58 0.08 -13.95
N ASP A 194 -9.34 0.41 -13.56
CA ASP A 194 -8.70 1.71 -13.78
C ASP A 194 -9.57 2.92 -13.36
N THR A 195 -10.36 2.74 -12.30
CA THR A 195 -11.19 3.80 -11.70
C THR A 195 -10.63 4.21 -10.33
N THR A 196 -10.77 5.48 -9.98
CA THR A 196 -10.40 5.99 -8.64
C THR A 196 -11.55 6.75 -8.02
N ASN A 197 -11.81 6.51 -6.74
CA ASN A 197 -12.67 7.37 -5.94
C ASN A 197 -12.15 7.44 -4.51
N MET A 198 -11.70 8.62 -4.07
CA MET A 198 -11.21 8.89 -2.72
C MET A 198 -10.23 7.81 -2.18
N GLN A 199 -9.24 7.36 -2.98
CA GLN A 199 -8.43 6.15 -2.74
C GLN A 199 -8.01 5.95 -1.26
N ILE A 200 -7.32 6.93 -0.67
CA ILE A 200 -6.87 6.90 0.74
C ILE A 200 -8.04 6.65 1.73
N TRP A 201 -9.18 7.29 1.49
CA TRP A 201 -10.35 7.17 2.37
C TRP A 201 -11.05 5.82 2.23
N VAL A 202 -11.12 5.24 1.01
CA VAL A 202 -11.70 3.91 0.80
C VAL A 202 -10.78 2.77 1.26
N MET A 203 -9.45 2.98 1.37
CA MET A 203 -8.54 2.00 2.00
C MET A 203 -8.95 1.63 3.42
N HIS A 204 -9.59 2.55 4.15
CA HIS A 204 -10.03 2.32 5.54
C HIS A 204 -11.55 2.53 5.73
N ASN A 205 -12.32 2.65 4.65
CA ASN A 205 -13.79 2.66 4.66
C ASN A 205 -14.31 1.74 3.56
N ALA A 206 -14.83 0.57 3.94
CA ALA A 206 -15.47 -0.38 3.04
C ALA A 206 -16.79 0.18 2.49
N SER A 207 -16.69 0.99 1.42
CA SER A 207 -17.78 1.62 0.68
C SER A 207 -17.46 1.79 -0.80
N ARG A 208 -16.57 0.93 -1.31
CA ARG A 208 -16.22 0.78 -2.72
C ARG A 208 -15.72 -0.63 -2.92
N TYR A 209 -16.21 -1.33 -3.92
CA TYR A 209 -15.83 -2.72 -4.22
C TYR A 209 -16.22 -3.06 -5.65
N ALA A 210 -15.56 -4.05 -6.25
CA ALA A 210 -15.91 -4.53 -7.58
C ALA A 210 -16.00 -6.06 -7.62
N PHE A 211 -16.76 -6.57 -8.57
CA PHE A 211 -16.85 -7.98 -8.90
C PHE A 211 -16.45 -8.18 -10.35
N MET A 212 -15.73 -9.26 -10.65
CA MET A 212 -15.60 -9.77 -12.02
C MET A 212 -15.75 -11.29 -12.05
N SER A 213 -16.59 -11.78 -12.94
CA SER A 213 -16.75 -13.21 -13.24
C SER A 213 -15.61 -13.77 -14.13
N ALA A 214 -15.47 -15.09 -14.20
CA ALA A 214 -14.41 -15.74 -14.99
C ALA A 214 -14.53 -15.59 -16.52
N ASP A 215 -15.69 -15.18 -17.04
CA ASP A 215 -15.90 -14.79 -18.43
C ASP A 215 -15.76 -13.27 -18.67
N GLY A 216 -15.72 -12.45 -17.61
CA GLY A 216 -15.32 -11.04 -17.63
C GLY A 216 -16.42 -10.03 -17.30
N TYR A 217 -17.64 -10.47 -16.97
CA TYR A 217 -18.70 -9.55 -16.56
C TYR A 217 -18.30 -8.80 -15.29
N THR A 218 -18.24 -7.48 -15.38
CA THR A 218 -17.63 -6.60 -14.36
C THR A 218 -18.65 -5.62 -13.78
N VAL A 219 -18.84 -5.67 -12.46
CA VAL A 219 -19.71 -4.74 -11.71
C VAL A 219 -18.84 -3.92 -10.76
N LEU A 220 -18.99 -2.60 -10.78
CA LEU A 220 -18.39 -1.68 -9.81
C LEU A 220 -19.48 -1.15 -8.87
N TRP A 221 -19.31 -1.32 -7.57
CA TRP A 221 -20.07 -0.58 -6.58
C TRP A 221 -19.26 0.61 -6.13
N ASP A 222 -19.70 1.80 -6.53
CA ASP A 222 -19.04 3.07 -6.19
C ASP A 222 -19.83 3.85 -5.14
N TYR A 223 -19.20 4.87 -4.57
CA TYR A 223 -19.80 5.68 -3.54
C TYR A 223 -21.07 6.41 -4.04
N GLU A 224 -21.98 6.71 -3.12
CA GLU A 224 -23.28 7.35 -3.39
C GLU A 224 -23.13 8.65 -4.24
N ASN A 225 -23.84 8.74 -5.37
CA ASN A 225 -23.77 9.81 -6.37
C ASN A 225 -22.40 9.95 -7.07
N CYS A 226 -21.60 8.88 -7.15
CA CYS A 226 -20.27 8.89 -7.80
C CYS A 226 -20.19 7.93 -9.00
N GLU A 227 -21.33 7.49 -9.53
CA GLU A 227 -21.45 6.40 -10.51
C GLU A 227 -20.78 6.76 -11.86
N PHE A 228 -20.68 8.07 -12.16
CA PHE A 228 -19.96 8.61 -13.31
C PHE A 228 -18.44 8.29 -13.28
N LEU A 229 -17.84 7.96 -12.14
CA LEU A 229 -16.42 7.62 -12.01
C LEU A 229 -16.04 6.24 -12.63
N GLY A 230 -17.05 5.44 -12.99
CA GLY A 230 -16.89 4.25 -13.85
C GLY A 230 -17.14 4.53 -15.33
N GLY A 231 -17.52 5.76 -15.70
CA GLY A 231 -17.99 6.13 -17.05
C GLY A 231 -16.93 5.94 -18.14
N HIS A 232 -15.68 6.30 -17.84
CA HIS A 232 -14.59 6.35 -18.81
C HIS A 232 -14.12 4.98 -19.29
N ASN A 233 -14.26 3.92 -18.48
CA ASN A 233 -13.83 2.59 -18.86
C ASN A 233 -14.97 1.80 -19.53
N PRO A 234 -14.89 1.45 -20.82
CA PRO A 234 -15.93 0.68 -21.50
C PRO A 234 -16.12 -0.75 -20.95
N ARG A 235 -15.17 -1.29 -20.17
CA ARG A 235 -15.12 -2.68 -19.67
C ARG A 235 -15.82 -2.90 -18.32
N ILE A 236 -16.56 -1.90 -17.84
CA ILE A 236 -17.43 -2.01 -16.67
C ILE A 236 -18.86 -2.12 -17.19
N ASP A 237 -19.51 -3.27 -16.96
CA ASP A 237 -20.87 -3.56 -17.43
C ASP A 237 -21.93 -2.84 -16.60
N GLU A 238 -21.71 -2.77 -15.29
CA GLU A 238 -22.61 -2.11 -14.34
C GLU A 238 -21.85 -1.22 -13.35
N VAL A 239 -22.45 -0.07 -13.03
CA VAL A 239 -22.07 0.73 -11.86
C VAL A 239 -23.28 0.85 -10.93
N ARG A 240 -23.11 0.47 -9.67
CA ARG A 240 -24.14 0.40 -8.62
C ARG A 240 -23.74 1.21 -7.39
N HIS A 241 -24.71 1.52 -6.54
CA HIS A 241 -24.49 2.18 -5.24
C HIS A 241 -23.84 1.23 -4.21
N ALA A 242 -22.69 1.61 -3.65
CA ALA A 242 -21.98 0.82 -2.64
C ALA A 242 -22.70 0.78 -1.28
N ILE A 243 -22.88 -0.43 -0.75
CA ILE A 243 -23.51 -0.68 0.54
C ILE A 243 -22.42 -0.62 1.63
N GLY A 244 -22.14 0.59 2.11
CA GLY A 244 -21.11 0.85 3.12
C GLY A 244 -21.43 0.25 4.50
N SER A 245 -20.73 -0.81 4.90
CA SER A 245 -21.08 -1.62 6.08
C SER A 245 -20.24 -1.37 7.34
N THR A 246 -19.17 -0.57 7.25
CA THR A 246 -18.33 -0.25 8.42
C THR A 246 -19.15 0.43 9.51
N TYR A 247 -18.73 0.32 10.78
CA TYR A 247 -19.47 0.95 11.88
C TYR A 247 -19.55 2.49 11.75
N PHE A 248 -18.62 3.12 11.04
CA PHE A 248 -18.69 4.56 10.73
C PHE A 248 -19.87 4.88 9.80
N LEU A 249 -20.12 4.06 8.78
CA LEU A 249 -21.15 4.28 7.76
C LEU A 249 -22.53 3.75 8.20
N ALA A 250 -22.55 2.54 8.77
CA ALA A 250 -23.77 1.81 9.10
C ALA A 250 -24.22 1.96 10.56
N GLY A 251 -23.32 2.41 11.45
CA GLY A 251 -23.59 2.57 12.87
C GLY A 251 -24.15 1.29 13.53
N PRO A 252 -25.10 1.40 14.47
CA PRO A 252 -25.75 0.25 15.10
C PRO A 252 -26.51 -0.69 14.14
N ARG A 253 -26.73 -0.30 12.88
CA ARG A 253 -27.40 -1.12 11.85
C ARG A 253 -26.43 -1.92 10.98
N PHE A 254 -25.12 -1.94 11.29
CA PHE A 254 -24.11 -2.66 10.51
C PHE A 254 -24.49 -4.10 10.17
N HIS A 255 -25.11 -4.87 11.08
CA HIS A 255 -25.55 -6.24 10.77
C HIS A 255 -26.70 -6.31 9.73
N GLU A 256 -27.63 -5.36 9.75
CA GLU A 256 -28.70 -5.27 8.75
C GLU A 256 -28.13 -4.86 7.38
N ILE A 257 -27.16 -3.94 7.40
CA ILE A 257 -26.53 -3.39 6.19
C ILE A 257 -25.54 -4.38 5.56
N SER A 258 -24.76 -5.12 6.35
CA SER A 258 -23.93 -6.24 5.86
C SER A 258 -24.77 -7.36 5.24
N GLN A 259 -25.99 -7.62 5.75
CA GLN A 259 -26.88 -8.60 5.12
C GLN A 259 -27.33 -8.11 3.74
N ARG A 260 -27.72 -6.83 3.61
CA ARG A 260 -28.06 -6.23 2.31
C ARG A 260 -26.89 -6.28 1.32
N TRP A 261 -25.66 -6.04 1.78
CA TRP A 261 -24.44 -6.19 0.97
C TRP A 261 -24.29 -7.64 0.47
N ALA A 262 -24.44 -8.61 1.37
CA ALA A 262 -24.29 -10.03 1.03
C ALA A 262 -25.39 -10.51 0.08
N ASP A 263 -26.63 -10.05 0.27
CA ASP A 263 -27.78 -10.39 -0.58
C ASP A 263 -27.61 -9.85 -2.02
N ASP A 264 -27.12 -8.63 -2.19
CA ASP A 264 -26.88 -8.00 -3.50
C ASP A 264 -25.70 -8.65 -4.25
N ILE A 265 -24.55 -8.83 -3.56
CA ILE A 265 -23.40 -9.57 -4.11
C ILE A 265 -23.78 -11.00 -4.49
N HIS A 266 -24.55 -11.70 -3.65
CA HIS A 266 -25.03 -13.04 -3.94
C HIS A 266 -25.98 -13.08 -5.14
N ALA A 267 -26.80 -12.05 -5.37
CA ALA A 267 -27.65 -11.98 -6.56
C ALA A 267 -26.81 -11.92 -7.85
N VAL A 268 -25.74 -11.12 -7.88
CA VAL A 268 -24.80 -11.07 -9.02
C VAL A 268 -24.10 -12.42 -9.22
N ILE A 269 -23.60 -13.04 -8.14
CA ILE A 269 -22.98 -14.37 -8.21
C ILE A 269 -23.96 -15.42 -8.75
N ALA A 270 -25.22 -15.40 -8.29
CA ALA A 270 -26.24 -16.36 -8.73
C ALA A 270 -26.61 -16.18 -10.21
N GLU A 271 -26.58 -14.96 -10.74
CA GLU A 271 -26.85 -14.68 -12.17
C GLU A 271 -25.66 -15.03 -13.08
N HIS A 272 -24.43 -14.68 -12.67
CA HIS A 272 -23.24 -14.75 -13.54
C HIS A 272 -22.36 -15.99 -13.33
N CYS A 273 -22.34 -16.57 -12.13
CA CYS A 273 -21.56 -17.79 -11.80
C CYS A 273 -22.46 -19.00 -11.56
N GLY A 274 -23.69 -18.79 -11.06
CA GLY A 274 -24.63 -19.85 -10.72
C GLY A 274 -24.42 -20.47 -9.33
N PRO A 275 -25.10 -21.59 -9.03
CA PRO A 275 -25.14 -22.16 -7.68
C PRO A 275 -23.84 -22.88 -7.30
N ASN A 276 -23.42 -22.71 -6.04
CA ASN A 276 -22.17 -23.23 -5.45
C ASN A 276 -20.88 -22.62 -6.03
N ALA A 277 -20.96 -21.40 -6.56
CA ALA A 277 -19.80 -20.68 -7.10
C ALA A 277 -18.63 -20.58 -6.12
N ARG A 278 -17.41 -20.73 -6.66
CA ARG A 278 -16.12 -20.52 -5.99
C ARG A 278 -15.64 -19.11 -6.28
N ILE A 279 -15.83 -18.21 -5.33
CA ILE A 279 -15.56 -16.79 -5.48
C ILE A 279 -14.32 -16.42 -4.69
N ALA A 280 -13.31 -15.92 -5.39
CA ALA A 280 -12.13 -15.35 -4.78
C ALA A 280 -12.48 -14.03 -4.08
N VAL A 281 -11.91 -13.76 -2.91
CA VAL A 281 -12.09 -12.49 -2.20
C VAL A 281 -10.73 -12.02 -1.69
N ASP A 282 -10.32 -10.80 -2.04
CA ASP A 282 -9.03 -10.25 -1.61
C ASP A 282 -9.05 -9.88 -0.12
N GLN A 283 -9.99 -9.04 0.28
CA GLN A 283 -10.32 -8.67 1.65
C GLN A 283 -11.81 -8.37 1.75
N VAL A 284 -12.39 -8.56 2.94
CA VAL A 284 -13.80 -8.32 3.22
C VAL A 284 -14.01 -8.16 4.72
N ASN A 285 -15.01 -7.41 5.17
CA ASN A 285 -15.30 -7.38 6.60
C ASN A 285 -15.75 -8.77 7.07
N TYR A 286 -15.32 -9.18 8.26
CA TYR A 286 -15.61 -10.50 8.82
C TYR A 286 -17.10 -10.90 8.74
N LEU A 287 -18.02 -9.94 8.98
CA LEU A 287 -19.45 -10.22 8.97
C LEU A 287 -19.99 -10.45 7.55
N GLU A 288 -19.58 -9.62 6.59
CA GLU A 288 -19.93 -9.73 5.16
C GLU A 288 -19.49 -11.08 4.59
N GLY A 289 -18.21 -11.47 4.81
CA GLY A 289 -17.71 -12.78 4.39
C GLY A 289 -18.45 -13.95 5.05
N THR A 290 -18.80 -13.81 6.34
CA THR A 290 -19.59 -14.84 7.05
C THR A 290 -21.02 -14.96 6.48
N MET A 291 -21.66 -13.83 6.14
CA MET A 291 -23.00 -13.81 5.55
C MET A 291 -23.01 -14.39 4.14
N LEU A 292 -22.03 -14.00 3.30
CA LEU A 292 -21.90 -14.50 1.93
C LEU A 292 -21.64 -16.02 1.89
N ALA A 293 -20.78 -16.53 2.78
CA ALA A 293 -20.61 -17.97 2.97
C ALA A 293 -21.89 -18.65 3.48
N GLY A 294 -22.66 -17.97 4.34
CA GLY A 294 -23.98 -18.42 4.82
C GLY A 294 -25.05 -18.55 3.73
N LEU A 295 -24.90 -17.83 2.62
CA LEU A 295 -25.74 -17.94 1.41
C LEU A 295 -25.31 -19.09 0.48
N GLY A 296 -24.23 -19.81 0.80
CA GLY A 296 -23.75 -20.98 0.04
C GLY A 296 -22.65 -20.68 -0.99
N VAL A 297 -22.06 -19.49 -0.96
CA VAL A 297 -20.87 -19.14 -1.75
C VAL A 297 -19.63 -19.78 -1.14
N THR A 298 -18.79 -20.41 -1.95
CA THR A 298 -17.47 -20.88 -1.49
C THR A 298 -16.47 -19.73 -1.61
N ILE A 299 -16.01 -19.21 -0.47
CA ILE A 299 -15.04 -18.11 -0.44
C ILE A 299 -13.62 -18.66 -0.55
N GLU A 300 -12.88 -18.13 -1.52
CA GLU A 300 -11.52 -18.53 -1.90
C GLU A 300 -10.54 -17.35 -1.77
N ARG A 301 -9.23 -17.61 -1.88
CA ARG A 301 -8.17 -16.61 -1.64
C ARG A 301 -7.99 -15.68 -2.85
N GLY A 302 -8.44 -14.43 -2.75
CA GLY A 302 -8.32 -13.42 -3.82
C GLY A 302 -6.97 -12.73 -3.90
N GLN A 303 -6.28 -12.47 -2.78
CA GLN A 303 -4.97 -11.80 -2.79
C GLN A 303 -3.96 -12.53 -3.68
N GLU A 304 -3.86 -13.86 -3.57
CA GLU A 304 -2.96 -14.66 -4.40
C GLU A 304 -3.26 -14.54 -5.90
N ALA A 305 -4.55 -14.45 -6.27
CA ALA A 305 -4.96 -14.27 -7.67
C ALA A 305 -4.65 -12.85 -8.18
N MET A 306 -4.82 -11.82 -7.34
CA MET A 306 -4.54 -10.43 -7.72
C MET A 306 -3.05 -10.12 -7.78
N GLU A 307 -2.26 -10.52 -6.77
CA GLU A 307 -0.80 -10.37 -6.79
C GLU A 307 -0.19 -11.04 -8.02
N ARG A 308 -0.61 -12.27 -8.34
CA ARG A 308 -0.17 -12.97 -9.55
C ARG A 308 -0.68 -12.31 -10.84
N ALA A 309 -1.84 -11.66 -10.84
CA ALA A 309 -2.31 -10.92 -12.01
C ALA A 309 -1.42 -9.69 -12.28
N ARG A 310 -1.17 -8.88 -11.22
CA ARG A 310 -0.39 -7.63 -11.19
C ARG A 310 1.10 -7.80 -11.48
N LEU A 311 1.68 -8.93 -11.07
CA LEU A 311 3.10 -9.30 -11.18
C LEU A 311 3.77 -8.91 -12.51
N ILE A 312 3.20 -9.32 -13.65
CA ILE A 312 3.79 -9.13 -14.98
C ILE A 312 3.09 -7.96 -15.69
N LYS A 313 3.84 -6.86 -15.87
CA LYS A 313 3.36 -5.62 -16.47
C LYS A 313 3.37 -5.71 -17.99
N SER A 314 2.34 -5.16 -18.63
CA SER A 314 2.32 -4.95 -20.08
C SER A 314 3.31 -3.86 -20.52
N ALA A 315 3.64 -3.82 -21.81
CA ALA A 315 4.50 -2.78 -22.38
C ALA A 315 3.95 -1.35 -22.17
N ASP A 316 2.62 -1.18 -22.19
CA ASP A 316 1.98 0.10 -21.87
C ASP A 316 2.00 0.42 -20.36
N GLU A 317 1.93 -0.57 -19.47
CA GLU A 317 2.15 -0.33 -18.04
C GLU A 317 3.60 0.07 -17.74
N ILE A 318 4.58 -0.58 -18.37
CA ILE A 318 6.01 -0.23 -18.21
C ILE A 318 6.25 1.22 -18.68
N ASP A 319 5.61 1.65 -19.77
CA ASP A 319 5.75 3.03 -20.24
C ASP A 319 4.97 4.04 -19.36
N ALA A 320 3.85 3.64 -18.75
CA ALA A 320 3.18 4.44 -17.71
C ALA A 320 4.07 4.59 -16.46
N MET A 321 4.75 3.51 -16.04
CA MET A 321 5.72 3.53 -14.94
C MET A 321 6.94 4.41 -15.27
N ARG A 322 7.48 4.36 -16.50
CA ARG A 322 8.56 5.26 -16.93
C ARG A 322 8.13 6.74 -16.92
N CYS A 323 6.90 7.04 -17.34
CA CYS A 323 6.34 8.39 -17.24
C CYS A 323 6.21 8.84 -15.77
N ALA A 324 5.64 7.99 -14.91
CA ALA A 324 5.59 8.25 -13.46
C ALA A 324 7.00 8.44 -12.86
N GLY A 325 7.98 7.68 -13.34
CA GLY A 325 9.39 7.78 -13.00
C GLY A 325 9.96 9.16 -13.31
N VAL A 326 9.78 9.66 -14.54
CA VAL A 326 10.18 11.02 -14.93
C VAL A 326 9.48 12.08 -14.06
N ALA A 327 8.20 11.89 -13.71
CA ALA A 327 7.50 12.80 -12.80
C ALA A 327 8.09 12.80 -11.37
N CYS A 328 8.40 11.61 -10.84
CA CYS A 328 8.96 11.44 -9.50
C CYS A 328 10.37 12.04 -9.39
N VAL A 329 11.27 11.72 -10.33
CA VAL A 329 12.64 12.30 -10.33
C VAL A 329 12.63 13.81 -10.54
N SER A 330 11.66 14.36 -11.28
CA SER A 330 11.47 15.81 -11.41
C SER A 330 11.00 16.45 -10.11
N ALA A 331 10.20 15.75 -9.30
CA ALA A 331 9.82 16.19 -7.96
C ALA A 331 10.99 16.10 -6.95
N MET A 332 11.82 15.05 -7.06
CA MET A 332 13.05 14.89 -6.28
C MET A 332 14.07 15.99 -6.59
N ASP A 333 14.24 16.38 -7.87
CA ASP A 333 15.11 17.49 -8.27
C ASP A 333 14.56 18.86 -7.79
N GLU A 334 13.24 19.10 -7.91
CA GLU A 334 12.58 20.29 -7.34
C GLU A 334 12.80 20.38 -5.80
N MET A 335 12.79 19.24 -5.09
CA MET A 335 13.13 19.15 -3.67
C MET A 335 14.62 19.42 -3.42
N ARG A 336 15.53 18.74 -4.13
CA ARG A 336 16.99 18.85 -3.98
C ARG A 336 17.49 20.28 -4.18
N GLN A 337 16.90 21.02 -5.11
CA GLN A 337 17.25 22.41 -5.40
C GLN A 337 16.75 23.42 -4.35
N THR A 338 15.80 23.03 -3.50
CA THR A 338 15.11 23.94 -2.57
C THR A 338 15.46 23.66 -1.10
N VAL A 339 15.79 22.41 -0.76
CA VAL A 339 16.08 21.98 0.62
C VAL A 339 17.42 22.53 1.11
N VAL A 340 17.41 23.21 2.26
CA VAL A 340 18.59 23.85 2.88
C VAL A 340 18.64 23.64 4.40
N PRO A 341 19.83 23.74 5.03
CA PRO A 341 19.96 23.78 6.49
C PRO A 341 19.04 24.84 7.13
N GLY A 342 18.43 24.50 8.27
CA GLY A 342 17.48 25.36 8.98
C GLY A 342 16.00 25.11 8.63
N MET A 343 15.71 24.36 7.57
CA MET A 343 14.37 23.81 7.30
C MET A 343 14.07 22.60 8.19
N THR A 344 12.79 22.30 8.41
CA THR A 344 12.36 21.04 9.03
C THR A 344 12.24 19.90 8.01
N GLU A 345 12.35 18.65 8.47
CA GLU A 345 12.09 17.46 7.64
C GLU A 345 10.70 17.50 7.00
N THR A 346 9.68 17.93 7.76
CA THR A 346 8.31 18.10 7.23
C THR A 346 8.19 19.15 6.13
N GLU A 347 9.00 20.23 6.16
CA GLU A 347 9.01 21.22 5.08
C GLU A 347 9.67 20.64 3.81
N ALA A 348 10.76 19.86 3.95
CA ALA A 348 11.38 19.15 2.83
C ALA A 348 10.42 18.12 2.21
N TRP A 349 9.84 17.23 3.03
CA TRP A 349 8.90 16.19 2.57
C TRP A 349 7.66 16.78 1.88
N SER A 350 7.17 17.95 2.33
CA SER A 350 6.07 18.66 1.66
C SER A 350 6.35 19.04 0.20
N MET A 351 7.63 19.17 -0.20
CA MET A 351 8.03 19.46 -1.57
C MET A 351 7.83 18.26 -2.49
N LEU A 352 8.12 17.04 -2.02
CA LEU A 352 7.89 15.81 -2.77
C LEU A 352 6.39 15.62 -3.05
N HIS A 353 5.53 15.81 -2.03
CA HIS A 353 4.08 15.86 -2.23
C HIS A 353 3.66 16.91 -3.27
N ALA A 354 4.14 18.15 -3.12
CA ALA A 354 3.78 19.24 -4.02
C ALA A 354 4.28 18.99 -5.46
N GLY A 355 5.42 18.33 -5.63
CA GLY A 355 5.96 17.93 -6.94
C GLY A 355 5.17 16.80 -7.58
N ASN A 356 4.70 15.82 -6.78
CA ASN A 356 3.87 14.71 -7.23
C ASN A 356 2.49 15.17 -7.72
N ILE A 357 1.75 15.89 -6.88
CA ILE A 357 0.37 16.32 -7.17
C ILE A 357 0.32 17.26 -8.40
N LYS A 358 1.33 18.12 -8.59
CA LYS A 358 1.45 18.99 -9.79
C LYS A 358 1.62 18.21 -11.11
N ARG A 359 1.94 16.92 -11.04
CA ARG A 359 2.18 16.02 -12.17
C ARG A 359 1.13 14.92 -12.27
N GLY A 360 0.01 15.06 -11.56
CA GLY A 360 -1.11 14.13 -11.60
C GLY A 360 -0.83 12.78 -10.93
N GLY A 361 0.12 12.71 -10.00
CA GLY A 361 0.19 11.60 -9.05
C GLY A 361 -0.76 11.77 -7.88
N GLU A 362 -0.85 10.74 -7.04
CA GLU A 362 -2.01 10.52 -6.16
C GLU A 362 -1.68 10.64 -4.67
N TRP A 363 -0.67 9.92 -4.15
CA TRP A 363 -0.25 10.00 -2.75
C TRP A 363 1.21 9.55 -2.52
N ILE A 364 1.61 9.47 -1.25
CA ILE A 364 2.86 8.84 -0.77
C ILE A 364 2.44 7.89 0.38
N GLU A 365 2.87 6.64 0.34
CA GLU A 365 2.43 5.54 1.23
C GLU A 365 2.91 5.74 2.68
N THR A 366 4.13 6.27 2.86
CA THR A 366 4.78 6.40 4.17
C THR A 366 5.12 7.85 4.53
N GLN A 367 5.85 8.05 5.62
CA GLN A 367 6.49 9.33 5.98
C GLN A 367 8.02 9.18 6.07
N ILE A 368 8.64 8.29 5.31
CA ILE A 368 10.07 7.96 5.45
C ILE A 368 10.97 9.03 4.80
N LEU A 369 11.17 10.13 5.54
CA LEU A 369 12.21 11.12 5.31
C LEU A 369 12.81 11.55 6.65
N ALA A 370 14.10 11.28 6.83
CA ALA A 370 14.79 11.50 8.10
C ALA A 370 16.12 12.23 7.90
N SER A 371 16.49 13.05 8.88
CA SER A 371 17.69 13.88 8.82
C SER A 371 18.63 13.65 10.00
N GLY A 372 19.92 13.76 9.72
CA GLY A 372 20.98 13.73 10.72
C GLY A 372 20.99 12.42 11.51
N PRO A 373 21.00 12.48 12.86
CA PRO A 373 20.98 11.27 13.69
C PRO A 373 19.66 10.48 13.62
N ARG A 374 18.59 11.01 12.99
CA ARG A 374 17.32 10.28 12.81
C ARG A 374 17.35 9.24 11.69
N THR A 375 18.38 9.26 10.84
CA THR A 375 18.58 8.26 9.78
C THR A 375 18.98 6.87 10.30
N ASN A 376 19.36 6.74 11.58
CA ASN A 376 19.78 5.48 12.19
C ASN A 376 19.25 5.34 13.64
N PRO A 377 18.37 4.37 13.94
CA PRO A 377 17.80 3.37 13.02
C PRO A 377 16.87 4.00 11.97
N TRP A 378 16.73 3.31 10.82
CA TRP A 378 15.76 3.60 9.77
C TRP A 378 14.30 3.45 10.26
N PHE A 379 13.35 3.79 9.40
CA PHE A 379 11.90 3.88 9.69
C PHE A 379 11.52 4.96 10.73
N GLN A 380 12.35 5.99 10.90
CA GLN A 380 11.98 7.19 11.63
C GLN A 380 11.25 8.17 10.70
N GLU A 381 9.97 8.44 10.99
CA GLU A 381 9.09 9.28 10.16
C GLU A 381 9.51 10.77 10.15
N ALA A 382 9.18 11.50 9.09
CA ALA A 382 9.42 12.93 8.93
C ALA A 382 8.84 13.74 10.10
N SER A 383 9.61 14.68 10.64
CA SER A 383 9.25 15.39 11.87
C SER A 383 9.54 16.90 11.82
N SER A 384 9.23 17.58 12.93
CA SER A 384 9.61 18.97 13.13
C SER A 384 11.10 19.17 13.51
N ARG A 385 11.96 18.15 13.36
CA ARG A 385 13.41 18.32 13.48
C ARG A 385 13.87 19.32 12.41
N VAL A 386 14.50 20.39 12.89
CA VAL A 386 15.29 21.31 12.05
C VAL A 386 16.55 20.57 11.60
N MET A 387 16.77 20.53 10.29
CA MET A 387 17.91 19.88 9.65
C MET A 387 19.14 20.78 9.72
N GLU A 388 20.31 20.20 9.98
CA GLU A 388 21.56 20.92 10.21
C GLU A 388 22.53 20.75 9.03
N ASP A 389 23.39 21.75 8.82
CA ASP A 389 24.47 21.68 7.83
C ASP A 389 25.45 20.55 8.18
N GLY A 390 25.69 19.65 7.24
CA GLY A 390 26.46 18.40 7.39
C GLY A 390 25.64 17.16 7.80
N ASP A 391 24.31 17.27 7.93
CA ASP A 391 23.45 16.10 8.10
C ASP A 391 23.29 15.30 6.81
N ILE A 392 23.17 13.98 6.94
CA ILE A 392 22.52 13.13 5.95
C ILE A 392 21.02 13.43 5.99
N LEU A 393 20.45 13.77 4.84
CA LEU A 393 19.02 13.67 4.56
C LEU A 393 18.80 12.38 3.77
N ALA A 394 18.27 11.35 4.42
CA ALA A 394 17.93 10.08 3.78
C ALA A 394 16.41 9.94 3.71
N TYR A 395 15.90 9.60 2.53
CA TYR A 395 14.48 9.50 2.28
C TYR A 395 14.15 8.38 1.30
N ASP A 396 12.94 7.88 1.45
CA ASP A 396 12.25 7.00 0.52
C ASP A 396 11.23 7.80 -0.30
N THR A 397 10.93 7.37 -1.52
CA THR A 397 9.85 8.03 -2.27
C THR A 397 8.49 7.48 -1.89
N ASP A 398 8.31 6.15 -1.78
CA ASP A 398 7.04 5.52 -1.38
C ASP A 398 5.84 6.06 -2.22
N LEU A 399 6.07 6.43 -3.48
CA LEU A 399 5.29 7.45 -4.16
C LEU A 399 4.36 6.86 -5.21
N VAL A 400 3.05 6.98 -5.02
CA VAL A 400 2.06 6.65 -6.05
C VAL A 400 1.89 7.86 -6.98
N GLY A 401 2.52 7.74 -8.15
CA GLY A 401 2.73 8.82 -9.11
C GLY A 401 1.70 8.87 -10.24
N ALA A 402 2.08 9.53 -11.33
CA ALA A 402 1.25 9.67 -12.52
C ALA A 402 0.71 8.31 -13.01
N TYR A 403 -0.51 8.30 -13.53
CA TYR A 403 -1.23 7.07 -13.91
C TYR A 403 -1.51 6.07 -12.77
N GLY A 404 -1.23 6.41 -11.51
CA GLY A 404 -1.37 5.51 -10.36
C GLY A 404 -0.37 4.35 -10.40
N MET A 405 0.85 4.67 -10.81
CA MET A 405 2.00 3.77 -10.77
C MET A 405 2.93 4.20 -9.65
N MET A 406 3.38 3.25 -8.84
CA MET A 406 4.33 3.51 -7.77
C MET A 406 5.75 3.65 -8.34
N ILE A 407 6.44 4.68 -7.84
CA ILE A 407 7.86 4.89 -8.03
C ILE A 407 8.50 4.87 -6.65
N ASP A 408 9.26 3.80 -6.40
CA ASP A 408 9.88 3.51 -5.13
C ASP A 408 11.41 3.47 -5.32
N ILE A 409 12.02 4.60 -4.98
CA ILE A 409 13.45 4.86 -5.11
C ILE A 409 13.92 5.76 -3.98
N SER A 410 14.87 5.26 -3.19
CA SER A 410 15.47 6.02 -2.11
C SER A 410 16.76 6.73 -2.48
N ARG A 411 17.00 7.87 -1.84
CA ARG A 411 18.28 8.58 -1.92
C ARG A 411 18.72 9.11 -0.55
N SER A 412 20.03 9.30 -0.41
CA SER A 412 20.64 9.94 0.75
C SER A 412 21.56 11.07 0.28
N TRP A 413 21.36 12.28 0.78
CA TRP A 413 22.16 13.46 0.44
C TRP A 413 22.86 14.04 1.67
N ILE A 414 24.02 14.67 1.50
CA ILE A 414 24.60 15.59 2.49
C ILE A 414 23.98 16.97 2.34
N LEU A 415 23.45 17.51 3.43
CA LEU A 415 22.79 18.80 3.47
C LEU A 415 23.78 19.95 3.72
N GLY A 416 23.79 20.96 2.85
CA GLY A 416 24.63 22.16 3.00
C GLY A 416 26.00 22.06 2.34
N ASP A 417 26.95 22.88 2.81
CA ASP A 417 28.27 23.04 2.19
C ASP A 417 29.37 22.21 2.88
N LYS A 418 29.06 21.55 4.00
CA LYS A 418 30.03 20.68 4.68
C LYS A 418 30.31 19.41 3.87
N PRO A 419 31.59 19.01 3.72
CA PRO A 419 31.92 17.74 3.10
C PRO A 419 31.40 16.57 3.95
N ALA A 420 31.06 15.45 3.29
CA ALA A 420 30.71 14.21 3.94
C ALA A 420 31.76 13.81 5.00
N ALA A 421 31.32 13.53 6.22
CA ALA A 421 32.21 12.96 7.23
C ALA A 421 32.73 11.59 6.74
N PRO A 422 33.99 11.19 7.03
CA PRO A 422 34.51 9.90 6.58
C PRO A 422 33.66 8.69 6.99
N ALA A 423 32.95 8.78 8.13
CA ALA A 423 32.00 7.77 8.57
C ALA A 423 30.72 7.71 7.70
N HIS A 424 30.26 8.85 7.17
CA HIS A 424 29.12 8.94 6.26
C HIS A 424 29.50 8.35 4.89
N GLN A 425 30.65 8.75 4.34
CA GLN A 425 31.17 8.19 3.09
C GLN A 425 31.32 6.66 3.19
N HIS A 426 31.87 6.16 4.30
CA HIS A 426 32.04 4.71 4.50
C HIS A 426 30.72 3.92 4.50
N VAL A 427 29.64 4.42 5.13
CA VAL A 427 28.34 3.72 5.08
C VAL A 427 27.66 3.88 3.72
N PHE A 428 27.91 4.98 3.02
CA PHE A 428 27.43 5.20 1.66
C PHE A 428 28.11 4.26 0.66
N ASP A 429 29.44 4.12 0.72
CA ASP A 429 30.20 3.22 -0.15
C ASP A 429 29.71 1.77 -0.01
N LEU A 430 29.35 1.35 1.21
CA LEU A 430 28.73 0.03 1.47
C LEU A 430 27.31 -0.07 0.88
N ALA A 431 26.46 0.94 1.03
CA ALA A 431 25.11 0.92 0.45
C ALA A 431 25.16 0.91 -1.09
N LEU A 432 26.08 1.67 -1.68
CA LEU A 432 26.32 1.73 -3.12
C LEU A 432 26.91 0.41 -3.64
N GLU A 433 27.82 -0.26 -2.91
CA GLU A 433 28.25 -1.62 -3.26
C GLU A 433 27.07 -2.61 -3.23
N GLN A 434 26.16 -2.50 -2.26
CA GLN A 434 24.98 -3.36 -2.16
C GLN A 434 24.05 -3.21 -3.37
N ILE A 435 23.64 -1.98 -3.71
CA ILE A 435 22.77 -1.73 -4.86
C ILE A 435 23.38 -2.26 -6.15
N ASN A 436 24.61 -1.87 -6.47
CA ASN A 436 25.23 -2.26 -7.74
C ASN A 436 25.36 -3.79 -7.87
N ARG A 437 25.83 -4.47 -6.82
CA ARG A 437 26.05 -5.93 -6.86
C ARG A 437 24.76 -6.75 -6.84
N ASN A 438 23.70 -6.23 -6.20
CA ASN A 438 22.42 -6.93 -6.13
C ASN A 438 21.60 -6.71 -7.40
N MET A 439 21.71 -5.54 -8.04
CA MET A 439 21.11 -5.25 -9.34
C MET A 439 21.70 -6.14 -10.45
N GLU A 440 23.01 -6.47 -10.41
CA GLU A 440 23.65 -7.43 -11.33
C GLU A 440 23.04 -8.85 -11.30
N LEU A 441 22.25 -9.20 -10.27
CA LEU A 441 21.59 -10.51 -10.16
C LEU A 441 20.26 -10.56 -10.92
N LEU A 442 19.65 -9.42 -11.24
CA LEU A 442 18.30 -9.32 -11.77
C LEU A 442 18.26 -9.57 -13.29
N ARG A 443 17.63 -10.68 -13.68
CA ARG A 443 17.48 -11.15 -15.06
C ARG A 443 16.44 -12.26 -15.14
N PRO A 444 15.90 -12.60 -16.32
CA PRO A 444 14.99 -13.74 -16.48
C PRO A 444 15.56 -15.05 -15.95
N GLY A 445 14.70 -15.84 -15.33
CA GLY A 445 14.99 -17.18 -14.85
C GLY A 445 15.77 -17.24 -13.52
N VAL A 446 16.25 -16.12 -12.97
CA VAL A 446 16.84 -16.12 -11.61
C VAL A 446 15.74 -16.38 -10.58
N THR A 447 16.00 -17.29 -9.65
CA THR A 447 15.03 -17.63 -8.60
C THR A 447 15.12 -16.69 -7.40
N LEU A 448 14.02 -16.51 -6.65
CA LEU A 448 14.06 -15.77 -5.39
C LEU A 448 15.02 -16.42 -4.37
N TYR A 449 15.18 -17.76 -4.41
CA TYR A 449 16.21 -18.47 -3.66
C TYR A 449 17.62 -17.98 -4.02
N GLU A 450 17.93 -17.89 -5.32
CA GLU A 450 19.21 -17.39 -5.81
C GLU A 450 19.43 -15.91 -5.50
N LEU A 451 18.39 -15.08 -5.57
CA LEU A 451 18.47 -13.68 -5.14
C LEU A 451 18.80 -13.57 -3.65
N THR A 452 18.03 -14.26 -2.79
CA THR A 452 18.28 -14.30 -1.34
C THR A 452 19.72 -14.71 -1.02
N HIS A 453 20.21 -15.80 -1.61
CA HIS A 453 21.48 -16.42 -1.20
C HIS A 453 22.73 -15.90 -1.92
N ASN A 454 22.59 -15.23 -3.07
CA ASN A 454 23.71 -14.63 -3.78
C ASN A 454 23.82 -13.11 -3.60
N ALA A 455 22.79 -12.45 -3.04
CA ALA A 455 22.86 -11.03 -2.69
C ALA A 455 24.02 -10.73 -1.74
N TRP A 456 24.73 -9.65 -2.03
CA TRP A 456 25.75 -9.10 -1.16
C TRP A 456 25.13 -8.17 -0.11
N THR A 457 25.68 -8.21 1.10
CA THR A 457 25.29 -7.34 2.22
C THR A 457 26.53 -7.04 3.08
N PRO A 458 26.60 -5.89 3.76
CA PRO A 458 27.60 -5.64 4.79
C PRO A 458 27.36 -6.52 6.03
N PRO A 459 28.38 -6.76 6.89
CA PRO A 459 28.24 -7.66 8.03
C PRO A 459 27.10 -7.25 8.99
N VAL A 460 26.05 -8.07 9.06
CA VAL A 460 24.79 -7.78 9.79
C VAL A 460 24.95 -7.68 11.31
N ASP A 461 26.08 -8.14 11.85
CA ASP A 461 26.48 -7.99 13.25
C ASP A 461 27.06 -6.59 13.56
N GLN A 462 27.58 -5.89 12.54
CA GLN A 462 28.17 -4.56 12.64
C GLN A 462 27.24 -3.46 12.10
N TYR A 463 26.47 -3.79 11.05
CA TYR A 463 25.56 -2.88 10.38
C TYR A 463 24.11 -3.32 10.56
N ARG A 464 23.20 -2.34 10.55
CA ARG A 464 21.77 -2.52 10.32
C ARG A 464 21.55 -2.59 8.82
N HIS A 465 20.59 -3.42 8.43
CA HIS A 465 20.13 -3.62 7.06
C HIS A 465 18.63 -3.32 6.97
N TYR A 466 18.07 -3.31 5.76
CA TYR A 466 16.64 -3.15 5.50
C TYR A 466 15.84 -4.42 5.86
N SER A 467 14.51 -4.40 5.73
CA SER A 467 13.64 -5.57 5.97
C SER A 467 13.82 -6.67 4.91
N VAL A 468 13.91 -6.27 3.65
CA VAL A 468 14.10 -7.13 2.46
C VAL A 468 15.34 -6.70 1.66
N LEU A 469 15.72 -7.51 0.68
CA LEU A 469 16.77 -7.25 -0.30
C LEU A 469 16.22 -6.73 -1.65
N PHE A 470 14.97 -7.09 -1.94
CA PHE A 470 14.20 -6.73 -3.13
C PHE A 470 12.71 -6.90 -2.76
N HIS A 471 11.80 -6.14 -3.37
CA HIS A 471 10.37 -6.51 -3.47
C HIS A 471 9.82 -6.24 -4.86
N GLY A 472 8.63 -6.75 -5.17
CA GLY A 472 7.89 -6.37 -6.36
C GLY A 472 7.27 -4.99 -6.22
N VAL A 473 7.03 -4.32 -7.34
CA VAL A 473 6.36 -3.00 -7.35
C VAL A 473 5.51 -2.83 -8.61
N GLY A 474 4.41 -2.08 -8.49
CA GLY A 474 3.50 -1.78 -9.60
C GLY A 474 2.64 -0.56 -9.33
N GLN A 475 1.44 -0.76 -8.77
CA GLN A 475 0.56 0.34 -8.35
C GLN A 475 0.75 0.76 -6.89
N CYS A 476 1.31 -0.15 -6.10
CA CYS A 476 1.92 0.03 -4.78
C CYS A 476 3.05 -1.03 -4.69
N ASP A 477 3.56 -1.31 -3.48
CA ASP A 477 4.33 -2.52 -3.21
C ASP A 477 3.55 -3.77 -3.61
N GLU A 478 4.22 -4.71 -4.27
CA GLU A 478 3.62 -5.90 -4.84
C GLU A 478 4.49 -7.14 -4.57
N TRP A 479 3.88 -8.31 -4.64
CA TRP A 479 4.61 -9.57 -4.55
C TRP A 479 5.65 -9.69 -5.69
N PRO A 480 6.89 -10.18 -5.44
CA PRO A 480 7.35 -10.87 -4.23
C PRO A 480 8.33 -10.09 -3.35
N ASP A 481 8.17 -10.20 -2.02
CA ASP A 481 9.25 -9.90 -1.04
C ASP A 481 10.41 -10.90 -1.16
N VAL A 482 11.65 -10.42 -1.12
CA VAL A 482 12.86 -11.24 -1.08
C VAL A 482 13.66 -10.96 0.19
N TYR A 483 13.50 -11.82 1.20
CA TYR A 483 14.15 -11.68 2.51
C TYR A 483 15.63 -12.10 2.50
N PHE A 484 16.34 -11.69 3.55
CA PHE A 484 17.73 -12.07 3.83
C PHE A 484 17.87 -13.59 4.12
N PRO A 485 19.02 -14.22 3.86
CA PRO A 485 19.21 -15.68 4.01
C PRO A 485 18.77 -16.29 5.35
N HIS A 486 18.90 -15.54 6.45
CA HIS A 486 18.55 -16.03 7.78
C HIS A 486 17.03 -16.17 8.02
N ALA A 487 16.21 -15.60 7.14
CA ALA A 487 14.74 -15.64 7.19
C ALA A 487 14.13 -16.62 6.18
N TRP A 488 14.95 -17.29 5.35
CA TRP A 488 14.47 -18.15 4.26
C TRP A 488 13.55 -19.30 4.73
N GLU A 489 13.89 -19.95 5.85
CA GLU A 489 13.07 -21.08 6.37
C GLU A 489 11.69 -20.64 6.90
N ASP A 490 11.55 -19.36 7.29
CA ASP A 490 10.29 -18.80 7.83
C ASP A 490 9.44 -18.11 6.74
N TRP A 491 10.08 -17.49 5.74
CA TRP A 491 9.43 -16.58 4.78
C TRP A 491 9.82 -16.79 3.31
N GLY A 492 10.74 -17.71 3.00
CA GLY A 492 11.24 -17.96 1.64
C GLY A 492 10.19 -18.51 0.68
N GLN A 493 10.29 -18.15 -0.59
CA GLN A 493 9.25 -18.42 -1.61
C GLN A 493 9.86 -18.81 -2.95
N GLU A 494 9.24 -19.75 -3.64
CA GLU A 494 9.73 -20.23 -4.94
C GLU A 494 9.06 -19.49 -6.10
N TYR A 495 9.88 -18.78 -6.87
CA TYR A 495 9.55 -18.17 -8.16
C TYR A 495 10.83 -17.87 -8.93
N ALA A 496 10.75 -17.87 -10.25
CA ALA A 496 11.82 -17.43 -11.15
C ALA A 496 11.34 -16.17 -11.87
N LEU A 497 12.16 -15.11 -11.91
CA LEU A 497 11.75 -13.84 -12.50
C LEU A 497 11.48 -13.99 -14.01
N GLU A 498 10.45 -13.29 -14.49
CA GLU A 498 10.01 -13.28 -15.88
C GLU A 498 10.13 -11.86 -16.47
N PRO A 499 10.34 -11.70 -17.79
CA PRO A 499 10.29 -10.39 -18.44
C PRO A 499 8.98 -9.66 -18.13
N GLY A 500 9.07 -8.36 -17.84
CA GLY A 500 7.93 -7.53 -17.43
C GLY A 500 7.56 -7.58 -15.95
N VAL A 501 8.23 -8.42 -15.13
CA VAL A 501 8.25 -8.20 -13.68
C VAL A 501 9.03 -6.91 -13.37
N VAL A 502 8.59 -6.14 -12.39
CA VAL A 502 9.29 -4.93 -11.91
C VAL A 502 9.62 -5.15 -10.44
N MET A 503 10.90 -4.93 -10.09
CA MET A 503 11.47 -5.15 -8.76
C MET A 503 12.16 -3.88 -8.27
N THR A 504 12.15 -3.65 -6.95
CA THR A 504 13.10 -2.77 -6.28
C THR A 504 14.38 -3.54 -5.91
N VAL A 505 15.50 -2.82 -5.75
CA VAL A 505 16.77 -3.34 -5.23
C VAL A 505 17.12 -2.53 -3.99
N GLU A 506 17.25 -3.19 -2.85
CA GLU A 506 17.18 -2.50 -1.55
C GLU A 506 18.50 -2.43 -0.78
N ALA A 507 18.83 -1.24 -0.26
CA ALA A 507 20.02 -1.02 0.57
C ALA A 507 19.86 0.08 1.64
N PHE A 508 19.51 -0.31 2.86
CA PHE A 508 19.82 0.47 4.06
C PHE A 508 21.12 0.00 4.72
N VAL A 509 22.03 0.92 5.04
CA VAL A 509 23.26 0.66 5.82
C VAL A 509 23.40 1.70 6.93
N GLY A 510 23.30 1.25 8.19
CA GLY A 510 23.52 2.09 9.37
C GLY A 510 24.38 1.39 10.42
N SER A 511 25.46 2.02 10.88
CA SER A 511 26.36 1.40 11.87
C SER A 511 25.66 1.14 13.21
N ARG A 512 25.85 -0.05 13.78
CA ARG A 512 25.38 -0.38 15.13
C ARG A 512 26.20 0.29 16.24
N SER A 513 27.37 0.86 15.92
CA SER A 513 28.15 1.69 16.85
C SER A 513 27.64 3.13 16.98
N GLY A 514 26.57 3.49 16.26
CA GLY A 514 26.08 4.87 16.13
C GLY A 514 26.69 5.61 14.94
N GLY A 515 26.22 6.82 14.70
CA GLY A 515 26.41 7.55 13.45
C GLY A 515 25.16 7.49 12.57
N GLN A 516 25.16 8.30 11.51
CA GLN A 516 24.04 8.43 10.58
C GLN A 516 23.97 7.19 9.64
N GLY A 517 22.81 6.95 9.03
CA GLY A 517 22.55 5.82 8.13
C GLY A 517 22.27 6.29 6.71
N ILE A 518 22.47 5.41 5.74
CA ILE A 518 22.21 5.64 4.32
C ILE A 518 21.13 4.66 3.87
N LYS A 519 20.09 5.16 3.20
CA LYS A 519 19.18 4.37 2.36
C LYS A 519 19.44 4.76 0.90
N LEU A 520 19.65 3.76 0.05
CA LEU A 520 19.67 3.85 -1.41
C LEU A 520 18.79 2.72 -1.95
N GLU A 521 18.21 2.92 -3.11
CA GLU A 521 17.37 1.93 -3.78
C GLU A 521 17.16 2.31 -5.25
N GLU A 522 16.93 1.30 -6.09
CA GLU A 522 16.60 1.47 -7.50
C GLU A 522 15.46 0.55 -7.92
N GLN A 523 14.59 1.05 -8.80
CA GLN A 523 13.47 0.31 -9.36
C GLN A 523 13.75 -0.09 -10.81
N VAL A 524 13.71 -1.40 -11.09
CA VAL A 524 14.06 -1.98 -12.41
C VAL A 524 12.96 -2.88 -12.95
N VAL A 525 12.79 -2.86 -14.27
CA VAL A 525 12.00 -3.85 -15.02
C VAL A 525 12.90 -4.96 -15.55
N ILE A 526 12.50 -6.20 -15.37
CA ILE A 526 13.19 -7.37 -15.94
C ILE A 526 12.95 -7.39 -17.45
N THR A 527 14.02 -7.39 -18.25
CA THR A 527 13.99 -7.45 -19.73
C THR A 527 14.09 -8.91 -20.19
N GLU A 528 14.25 -9.16 -21.50
CA GLU A 528 14.51 -10.52 -22.03
C GLU A 528 15.91 -11.06 -21.69
N ASP A 529 16.85 -10.20 -21.29
CA ASP A 529 18.28 -10.52 -21.14
C ASP A 529 18.95 -9.96 -19.86
N GLY A 530 18.24 -9.15 -19.07
CA GLY A 530 18.73 -8.51 -17.85
C GLY A 530 17.63 -7.70 -17.14
N CYS A 531 17.96 -6.47 -16.77
CA CYS A 531 17.00 -5.50 -16.24
C CYS A 531 17.34 -4.06 -16.67
N ASP A 532 16.32 -3.23 -16.86
CA ASP A 532 16.44 -1.78 -17.16
C ASP A 532 15.87 -0.97 -15.99
N LEU A 533 16.46 0.19 -15.69
CA LEU A 533 15.90 1.15 -14.73
C LEU A 533 14.58 1.73 -15.23
N VAL A 534 13.59 1.86 -14.34
CA VAL A 534 12.31 2.55 -14.62
C VAL A 534 12.51 4.06 -14.70
N ALA A 535 13.39 4.60 -13.86
CA ALA A 535 13.83 5.98 -13.88
C ALA A 535 15.31 6.08 -13.54
N HIS A 536 16.02 7.05 -14.13
CA HIS A 536 17.39 7.36 -13.75
C HIS A 536 17.40 8.58 -12.83
N TYR A 537 17.88 8.41 -11.60
CA TYR A 537 18.29 9.52 -10.74
C TYR A 537 19.68 9.26 -10.18
N PRO A 538 20.58 10.26 -10.10
CA PRO A 538 21.91 10.04 -9.57
C PRO A 538 21.90 9.45 -8.15
N LEU A 539 22.85 8.55 -7.88
CA LEU A 539 23.06 7.93 -6.56
C LEU A 539 24.11 8.68 -5.73
N ASP A 540 24.60 9.86 -6.13
CA ASP A 540 25.60 10.62 -5.37
C ASP A 540 25.09 11.15 -4.01
N LEU A 541 26.02 11.20 -3.07
CA LEU A 541 25.88 11.65 -1.69
C LEU A 541 25.99 13.18 -1.56
#